data_AF-M3IED3-F1
#
_entry.id   AF-M3IED3-F1
#
_cell.length_a   1.000
_cell.length_b   1.000
_cell.length_c   1.000
_cell.angle_alpha   90.00
_cell.angle_beta   90.00
_cell.angle_gamma   90.00
#
_symmetry.space_group_name_H-M   'P 1'
#
loop_
_entity.id
_entity.type
_entity.pdbx_description
1 polymer ?
#
loop_
_entity_poly.entity_id
_entity_poly.type
_entity_poly.pdbx_seq_one_letter_code
_entity_poly.pdbx_strand_id
1 'polypeptide(L)'
;MNELSQEVLIQRAKFLSVLRKFFEKRNYLEMDTPCLKPVPSMEPYLDPFLVRSPSKKEKGYLITSPEYSLKEILSKGLEKIYEITHTFRSGEEGSPFHSAEFLMLEFYTVGITLEGLMDFCTDLLEVLDQEFYSYGFNREQVQRMSVEESLKRYAFCGISKSELDRVITEHTLSEIPAEKRAYEDSFLLCS
;
A
#
# COMPACT_ATOMS: atom_id res chain seq x y z
N MET A 1 7.31 0.05 23.80
CA MET A 1 6.04 0.38 23.09
C MET A 1 5.72 1.80 23.48
N ASN A 2 5.68 2.75 22.56
CA ASN A 2 5.10 4.05 22.87
C ASN A 2 3.64 3.74 23.23
N GLU A 3 3.25 3.89 24.49
CA GLU A 3 1.90 3.54 24.91
C GLU A 3 0.92 4.46 24.17
N LEU A 4 0.24 3.89 23.17
CA LEU A 4 -0.83 4.59 22.49
C LEU A 4 -1.85 5.00 23.55
N SER A 5 -2.30 6.26 23.51
CA SER A 5 -3.31 6.71 24.45
C SER A 5 -4.59 5.90 24.28
N GLN A 6 -5.36 5.77 25.36
CA GLN A 6 -6.67 5.11 25.33
C GLN A 6 -7.56 5.69 24.21
N GLU A 7 -7.50 7.00 24.00
CA GLU A 7 -8.21 7.69 22.92
C GLU A 7 -7.79 7.17 21.54
N VAL A 8 -6.49 7.05 21.27
CA VAL A 8 -5.99 6.53 19.98
C VAL A 8 -6.44 5.09 19.76
N LEU A 9 -6.44 4.25 20.79
CA LEU A 9 -6.93 2.86 20.68
C LEU A 9 -8.43 2.81 20.35
N ILE A 10 -9.23 3.66 20.99
CA ILE A 10 -10.67 3.77 20.71
C ILE A 10 -10.90 4.26 19.27
N GLN A 11 -10.18 5.30 18.83
CA GLN A 11 -10.30 5.83 17.47
C GLN A 11 -9.90 4.78 16.43
N ARG A 12 -8.82 4.01 16.68
CA ARG A 12 -8.42 2.91 15.80
C ARG A 12 -9.52 1.85 15.69
N ALA A 13 -10.15 1.45 16.79
CA ALA A 13 -11.26 0.51 16.76
C ALA A 13 -12.47 1.06 15.98
N LYS A 14 -12.82 2.34 16.18
CA LYS A 14 -13.88 3.02 15.42
C LYS A 14 -13.55 3.06 13.93
N PHE A 15 -12.31 3.39 13.57
CA PHE A 15 -11.82 3.47 12.20
C PHE A 15 -12.01 2.15 11.46
N LEU A 16 -11.62 1.03 12.07
CA LEU A 16 -11.83 -0.30 11.49
C LEU A 16 -13.32 -0.65 11.35
N SER A 17 -14.16 -0.23 12.29
CA SER A 17 -15.62 -0.43 12.18
C SER A 17 -16.22 0.34 11.00
N VAL A 18 -15.80 1.60 10.80
CA VAL A 18 -16.25 2.45 9.69
C VAL A 18 -15.81 1.86 8.35
N LEU A 19 -14.54 1.40 8.25
CA LEU A 19 -14.04 0.72 7.06
C LEU A 19 -14.91 -0.49 6.70
N ARG A 20 -15.12 -1.42 7.65
CA ARG A 20 -15.93 -2.61 7.39
C ARG A 20 -17.35 -2.27 6.92
N LYS A 21 -18.00 -1.30 7.57
CA LYS A 21 -19.34 -0.82 7.17
C LYS A 21 -19.33 -0.20 5.77
N PHE A 22 -18.26 0.50 5.38
CA PHE A 22 -18.13 1.09 4.04
C PHE A 22 -18.12 0.03 2.95
N PHE A 23 -17.37 -1.06 3.16
CA PHE A 23 -17.28 -2.21 2.25
C PHE A 23 -18.57 -3.05 2.28
N GLU A 24 -19.13 -3.33 3.45
CA GLU A 24 -20.38 -4.06 3.64
C GLU A 24 -21.54 -3.40 2.87
N LYS A 25 -21.72 -2.08 3.01
CA LYS A 25 -22.76 -1.32 2.28
C LYS A 25 -22.63 -1.41 0.76
N ARG A 26 -21.45 -1.76 0.24
CA ARG A 26 -21.16 -1.90 -1.20
C ARG A 26 -21.13 -3.36 -1.66
N ASN A 27 -21.56 -4.29 -0.80
CA ASN A 27 -21.63 -5.73 -1.02
C ASN A 27 -20.25 -6.39 -1.25
N TYR A 28 -19.22 -5.91 -0.55
CA TYR A 28 -17.93 -6.61 -0.51
C TYR A 28 -17.93 -7.66 0.59
N LEU A 29 -17.22 -8.76 0.35
CA LEU A 29 -17.00 -9.81 1.32
C LEU A 29 -15.61 -9.63 1.98
N GLU A 30 -15.57 -9.61 3.31
CA GLU A 30 -14.30 -9.63 4.06
C GLU A 30 -13.70 -11.03 4.00
N MET A 31 -12.51 -11.15 3.42
CA MET A 31 -11.72 -12.36 3.38
C MET A 31 -10.77 -12.41 4.58
N ASP A 32 -10.37 -13.63 4.94
CA ASP A 32 -9.35 -13.92 5.93
C ASP A 32 -8.43 -14.98 5.32
N THR A 33 -7.21 -14.58 4.93
CA THR A 33 -6.28 -15.45 4.23
C THR A 33 -5.03 -15.74 5.06
N PRO A 34 -4.39 -16.93 4.89
CA PRO A 34 -3.25 -17.28 5.73
C PRO A 34 -2.06 -16.33 5.57
N CYS A 35 -1.62 -15.73 6.68
CA CYS A 35 -0.45 -14.84 6.72
C CYS A 35 0.91 -15.56 6.65
N LEU A 36 0.96 -16.88 6.89
CA LEU A 36 2.18 -17.69 6.77
C LEU A 36 2.13 -18.53 5.49
N LYS A 37 3.08 -18.30 4.59
CA LYS A 37 3.17 -19.00 3.29
C LYS A 37 4.42 -19.89 3.23
N PRO A 38 4.37 -21.03 2.52
CA PRO A 38 5.55 -21.90 2.36
C PRO A 38 6.63 -21.29 1.45
N VAL A 39 6.23 -20.36 0.59
CA VAL A 39 7.06 -19.67 -0.41
C VAL A 39 6.83 -18.16 -0.24
N PRO A 40 7.87 -17.32 -0.35
CA PRO A 40 7.69 -15.88 -0.29
C PRO A 40 6.87 -15.35 -1.47
N SER A 41 6.20 -14.22 -1.27
CA SER A 41 5.62 -13.40 -2.35
C SER A 41 6.73 -12.98 -3.33
N MET A 42 6.37 -12.85 -4.61
CA MET A 42 7.29 -12.47 -5.69
C MET A 42 7.36 -10.95 -5.88
N GLU A 43 7.44 -10.20 -4.79
CA GLU A 43 7.53 -8.72 -4.83
C GLU A 43 9.02 -8.32 -4.78
N PRO A 44 9.61 -7.81 -5.87
CA PRO A 44 11.07 -7.66 -5.99
C PRO A 44 11.68 -6.62 -5.02
N TYR A 45 10.86 -5.72 -4.48
CA TYR A 45 11.30 -4.63 -3.61
C TYR A 45 10.87 -4.80 -2.15
N LEU A 46 10.27 -5.94 -1.79
CA LEU A 46 9.75 -6.19 -0.45
C LEU A 46 10.37 -7.45 0.14
N ASP A 47 11.01 -7.30 1.29
CA ASP A 47 11.68 -8.41 1.97
C ASP A 47 10.74 -9.09 2.99
N PRO A 48 10.39 -10.38 2.82
CA PRO A 48 9.54 -11.09 3.76
C PRO A 48 10.32 -11.61 4.98
N PHE A 49 9.66 -11.66 6.14
CA PHE A 49 10.22 -12.34 7.31
C PHE A 49 10.16 -13.85 7.17
N LEU A 50 11.30 -14.52 7.39
CA LEU A 50 11.40 -15.98 7.48
C LEU A 50 11.12 -16.46 8.91
N VAL A 51 10.09 -17.30 9.07
CA VAL A 51 9.74 -17.96 10.33
C VAL A 51 10.17 -19.41 10.28
N ARG A 52 10.78 -19.89 11.36
CA ARG A 52 11.18 -21.30 11.53
C ARG A 52 10.70 -21.82 12.87
N SER A 53 10.11 -23.01 12.87
CA SER A 53 9.79 -23.73 14.09
C SER A 53 11.07 -24.05 14.89
N PRO A 54 10.99 -24.17 16.23
CA PRO A 54 12.14 -24.60 17.05
C PRO A 54 12.73 -25.96 16.63
N SER A 55 11.88 -26.87 16.12
CA SER A 55 12.28 -28.18 15.61
C SER A 55 13.02 -28.10 14.26
N LYS A 56 12.99 -26.94 13.60
CA LYS A 56 13.52 -26.66 12.25
C LYS A 56 12.89 -27.49 11.13
N LYS A 57 11.83 -28.25 11.41
CA LYS A 57 11.11 -29.05 10.40
C LYS A 57 10.15 -28.21 9.56
N GLU A 58 9.57 -27.19 10.20
CA GLU A 58 8.66 -26.25 9.54
C GLU A 58 9.35 -24.91 9.35
N LYS A 59 9.21 -24.36 8.15
CA LYS A 59 9.63 -23.01 7.77
C LYS A 59 8.54 -22.38 6.91
N GLY A 60 8.42 -21.07 6.98
CA GLY A 60 7.51 -20.30 6.13
C GLY A 60 7.87 -18.82 6.15
N TYR A 61 7.15 -18.05 5.36
CA TYR A 61 7.37 -16.63 5.16
C TYR A 61 6.10 -15.90 5.56
N LEU A 62 6.24 -14.84 6.35
CA LEU A 62 5.13 -13.94 6.62
C LEU A 62 4.85 -13.12 5.35
N ILE A 63 3.57 -12.90 5.05
CA ILE A 63 3.14 -12.14 3.88
C ILE A 63 3.56 -10.67 3.97
N THR A 64 3.96 -10.11 2.84
CA THR A 64 4.23 -8.67 2.64
C THR A 64 2.98 -7.91 2.18
N SER A 65 2.01 -8.62 1.61
CA SER A 65 0.67 -8.20 1.19
C SER A 65 -0.26 -9.44 1.08
N PRO A 66 -1.60 -9.31 1.21
CA PRO A 66 -2.55 -10.39 0.90
C PRO A 66 -2.82 -10.57 -0.60
N GLU A 67 -2.26 -9.73 -1.47
CA GLU A 67 -2.45 -9.65 -2.93
C GLU A 67 -2.63 -11.01 -3.61
N TYR A 68 -1.63 -11.89 -3.46
CA TYR A 68 -1.62 -13.20 -4.10
C TYR A 68 -2.82 -14.07 -3.66
N SER A 69 -3.10 -14.11 -2.35
CA SER A 69 -4.22 -14.88 -1.81
C SER A 69 -5.57 -14.35 -2.32
N LEU A 70 -5.71 -13.02 -2.39
CA LEU A 70 -6.94 -12.39 -2.87
C LEU A 70 -7.14 -12.65 -4.37
N LYS A 71 -6.08 -12.61 -5.18
CA LYS A 71 -6.12 -13.00 -6.60
C LYS A 71 -6.51 -14.47 -6.79
N GLU A 72 -6.03 -15.38 -5.95
CA GLU A 72 -6.49 -16.78 -5.95
C GLU A 72 -7.99 -16.88 -5.63
N ILE A 73 -8.50 -16.07 -4.72
CA ILE A 73 -9.93 -16.03 -4.39
C ILE A 73 -10.76 -15.48 -5.54
N LEU A 74 -10.31 -14.42 -6.21
CA LEU A 74 -10.97 -13.90 -7.42
C LEU A 74 -11.09 -14.97 -8.50
N SER A 75 -10.05 -15.80 -8.66
CA SER A 75 -10.07 -16.89 -9.65
C SER A 75 -11.16 -17.94 -9.38
N LYS A 76 -11.70 -17.99 -8.16
CA LYS A 76 -12.82 -18.86 -7.76
C LYS A 76 -14.20 -18.26 -8.04
N GLY A 77 -14.26 -17.07 -8.64
CA GLY A 77 -15.51 -16.43 -9.06
C GLY A 77 -16.09 -15.41 -8.07
N LEU A 78 -15.36 -15.04 -7.02
CA LEU A 78 -15.75 -13.90 -6.18
C LEU A 78 -15.33 -12.59 -6.84
N GLU A 79 -16.24 -11.61 -6.87
CA GLU A 79 -16.05 -10.39 -7.65
C GLU A 79 -15.75 -9.14 -6.82
N LYS A 80 -16.20 -9.09 -5.56
CA LYS A 80 -16.04 -7.96 -4.64
C LYS A 80 -15.55 -8.46 -3.29
N ILE A 81 -14.25 -8.37 -3.07
CA ILE A 81 -13.61 -8.88 -1.86
C ILE A 81 -12.66 -7.83 -1.28
N TYR A 82 -12.48 -7.85 0.03
CA TYR A 82 -11.45 -7.08 0.70
C TYR A 82 -10.88 -7.87 1.87
N GLU A 83 -9.69 -7.51 2.33
CA GLU A 83 -9.09 -8.06 3.53
C GLU A 83 -8.43 -6.94 4.32
N ILE A 84 -8.62 -6.96 5.64
CA ILE A 84 -7.91 -6.13 6.59
C ILE A 84 -7.04 -7.04 7.44
N THR A 85 -5.74 -7.12 7.13
CA THR A 85 -4.84 -8.08 7.76
C THR A 85 -3.50 -7.48 8.13
N HIS A 86 -2.81 -8.12 9.06
CA HIS A 86 -1.43 -7.76 9.40
C HIS A 86 -0.48 -8.26 8.32
N THR A 87 0.36 -7.35 7.83
CA THR A 87 1.42 -7.61 6.85
C THR A 87 2.77 -7.27 7.46
N PHE A 88 3.81 -7.98 6.99
CA PHE A 88 5.13 -7.95 7.60
C PHE A 88 6.20 -7.69 6.56
N ARG A 89 6.99 -6.64 6.76
CA ARG A 89 8.05 -6.23 5.82
C ARG A 89 9.36 -6.01 6.57
N SER A 90 10.38 -6.75 6.16
CA SER A 90 11.74 -6.62 6.68
C SER A 90 12.47 -5.52 5.91
N GLY A 91 13.58 -5.01 6.47
CA GLY A 91 14.45 -4.06 5.76
C GLY A 91 13.93 -2.63 5.64
N GLU A 92 12.68 -2.34 6.03
CA GLU A 92 12.11 -0.98 6.03
C GLU A 92 12.51 -0.15 7.28
N GLU A 93 13.79 -0.21 7.68
CA GLU A 93 14.30 0.57 8.82
C GLU A 93 14.68 2.00 8.38
N GLY A 94 14.43 3.00 9.25
CA GLY A 94 14.97 4.36 9.07
C GLY A 94 13.96 5.49 8.94
N SER A 95 12.65 5.21 8.95
CA SER A 95 11.61 6.25 8.92
C SER A 95 10.57 6.04 10.02
N PRO A 96 10.08 7.12 10.67
CA PRO A 96 9.04 7.04 11.71
C PRO A 96 7.69 6.58 11.16
N PHE A 97 7.54 6.52 9.83
CA PHE A 97 6.32 6.08 9.15
C PHE A 97 6.33 4.58 8.81
N HIS A 98 7.45 3.88 9.02
CA HIS A 98 7.57 2.45 8.72
C HIS A 98 7.56 1.63 10.00
N SER A 99 6.84 0.52 9.97
CA SER A 99 6.82 -0.49 11.01
C SER A 99 6.98 -1.84 10.34
N ALA A 100 7.79 -2.72 10.95
CA ALA A 100 7.99 -4.08 10.45
C ALA A 100 6.68 -4.88 10.35
N GLU A 101 5.70 -4.54 11.19
CA GLU A 101 4.34 -5.06 11.15
C GLU A 101 3.36 -3.90 11.11
N PHE A 102 2.40 -3.97 10.20
CA PHE A 102 1.32 -2.99 10.11
C PHE A 102 0.05 -3.62 9.56
N LEU A 103 -1.06 -2.92 9.75
CA LEU A 103 -2.36 -3.36 9.26
C LEU A 103 -2.59 -2.78 7.88
N MET A 104 -2.86 -3.65 6.91
CA MET A 104 -3.14 -3.30 5.53
C MET A 104 -4.60 -3.58 5.20
N LEU A 105 -5.21 -2.68 4.44
CA LEU A 105 -6.46 -2.91 3.72
C LEU A 105 -6.12 -3.14 2.25
N GLU A 106 -6.55 -4.26 1.70
CA GLU A 106 -6.48 -4.54 0.27
C GLU A 106 -7.86 -4.98 -0.23
N PHE A 107 -8.25 -4.56 -1.43
CA PHE A 107 -9.55 -4.91 -1.99
C PHE A 107 -9.51 -5.07 -3.50
N TYR A 108 -10.42 -5.90 -4.01
CA TYR A 108 -10.55 -6.22 -5.42
C TYR A 108 -11.99 -6.12 -5.88
N THR A 109 -12.16 -5.66 -7.11
CA THR A 109 -13.46 -5.49 -7.76
C THR A 109 -13.35 -5.86 -9.23
N VAL A 110 -14.06 -6.90 -9.64
CA VAL A 110 -14.11 -7.29 -11.06
C VAL A 110 -14.86 -6.22 -11.85
N GLY A 111 -14.30 -5.82 -12.98
CA GLY A 111 -14.92 -4.88 -13.93
C GLY A 111 -14.89 -3.41 -13.51
N ILE A 112 -14.21 -3.04 -12.40
CA ILE A 112 -14.01 -1.63 -12.06
C ILE A 112 -12.99 -0.99 -13.01
N THR A 113 -13.28 0.22 -13.49
CA THR A 113 -12.29 1.01 -14.25
C THR A 113 -11.35 1.73 -13.30
N LEU A 114 -10.24 2.27 -13.82
CA LEU A 114 -9.32 3.08 -13.03
C LEU A 114 -10.04 4.31 -12.43
N GLU A 115 -10.89 4.98 -13.21
CA GLU A 115 -11.67 6.12 -12.76
C GLU A 115 -12.65 5.72 -11.66
N GLY A 116 -13.33 4.57 -11.82
CA GLY A 116 -14.22 4.03 -10.81
C GLY A 116 -13.48 3.69 -9.51
N LEU A 117 -12.23 3.21 -9.61
CA LEU A 117 -11.39 2.95 -8.44
C LEU A 117 -10.97 4.27 -7.76
N MET A 118 -10.63 5.31 -8.51
CA MET A 118 -10.35 6.65 -7.97
C MET A 118 -11.57 7.23 -7.26
N ASP A 119 -12.77 7.09 -7.85
CA ASP A 119 -14.03 7.49 -7.23
C ASP A 119 -14.28 6.70 -5.94
N PHE A 120 -14.05 5.39 -5.94
CA PHE A 120 -14.20 4.54 -4.76
C PHE A 120 -13.28 4.96 -3.60
N CYS A 121 -12.02 5.25 -3.89
CA CYS A 121 -11.08 5.77 -2.89
C CYS A 121 -11.52 7.15 -2.38
N THR A 122 -12.03 8.01 -3.26
CA THR A 122 -12.54 9.34 -2.89
C THR A 122 -13.76 9.22 -1.96
N ASP A 123 -14.73 8.37 -2.31
CA ASP A 123 -15.89 8.05 -1.46
C ASP A 123 -15.46 7.58 -0.07
N LEU A 124 -14.43 6.73 -0.01
CA LEU A 124 -13.93 6.20 1.26
C LEU A 124 -13.34 7.32 2.13
N LEU A 125 -12.51 8.18 1.54
CA LEU A 125 -11.91 9.31 2.24
C LEU A 125 -12.96 10.30 2.75
N GLU A 126 -14.02 10.57 1.98
CA GLU A 126 -15.13 11.41 2.44
C GLU A 126 -15.86 10.81 3.64
N VAL A 127 -16.15 9.51 3.62
CA VAL A 127 -16.82 8.83 4.75
C VAL A 127 -15.94 8.89 5.99
N LEU A 128 -14.63 8.70 5.85
CA LEU A 128 -13.69 8.81 6.96
C LEU A 128 -13.62 10.26 7.48
N ASP A 129 -13.52 11.26 6.61
CA ASP A 129 -13.48 12.66 7.06
C ASP A 129 -14.80 13.08 7.76
N GLN A 130 -15.95 12.63 7.28
CA GLN A 130 -17.24 12.87 7.94
C GLN A 130 -17.34 12.21 9.32
N GLU A 131 -16.77 11.02 9.50
CA GLU A 131 -16.85 10.27 10.76
C GLU A 131 -15.84 10.73 11.82
N PHE A 132 -14.73 11.30 11.38
CA PHE A 132 -13.62 11.71 12.25
C PHE A 132 -13.37 13.22 12.28
N TYR A 133 -14.04 14.01 11.41
CA TYR A 133 -13.98 15.48 11.31
C TYR A 133 -12.56 16.06 11.39
N SER A 134 -11.58 15.33 10.86
CA SER A 134 -10.20 15.53 11.26
C SER A 134 -9.32 16.17 10.20
N TYR A 135 -9.73 16.17 8.92
CA TYR A 135 -8.83 16.50 7.81
C TYR A 135 -9.37 17.58 6.86
N GLY A 136 -10.68 17.88 6.89
CA GLY A 136 -11.27 18.88 6.01
C GLY A 136 -11.22 18.45 4.54
N PHE A 137 -11.43 17.15 4.31
CA PHE A 137 -11.33 16.57 2.98
C PHE A 137 -12.41 17.15 2.07
N ASN A 138 -12.00 17.57 0.86
CA ASN A 138 -12.92 18.05 -0.16
C ASN A 138 -12.64 17.34 -1.48
N ARG A 139 -13.60 16.56 -1.96
CA ARG A 139 -13.56 15.86 -3.26
C ARG A 139 -13.23 16.79 -4.42
N GLU A 140 -13.72 18.02 -4.41
CA GLU A 140 -13.47 18.99 -5.49
C GLU A 140 -11.99 19.38 -5.60
N GLN A 141 -11.20 19.16 -4.54
CA GLN A 141 -9.76 19.42 -4.52
C GLN A 141 -8.92 18.20 -4.92
N VAL A 142 -9.54 17.03 -5.11
CA VAL A 142 -8.84 15.80 -5.51
C VAL A 142 -8.41 15.92 -6.97
N GLN A 143 -7.12 16.08 -7.20
CA GLN A 143 -6.55 16.17 -8.55
C GLN A 143 -6.32 14.77 -9.13
N ARG A 144 -6.73 14.56 -10.39
CA ARG A 144 -6.42 13.36 -11.16
C ARG A 144 -5.39 13.71 -12.21
N MET A 145 -4.24 13.05 -12.15
CA MET A 145 -3.16 13.21 -13.12
C MET A 145 -2.36 11.91 -13.23
N SER A 146 -1.76 11.70 -14.39
CA SER A 146 -0.78 10.64 -14.58
C SER A 146 0.50 10.95 -13.80
N VAL A 147 1.31 9.92 -13.55
CA VAL A 147 2.62 10.10 -12.91
C VAL A 147 3.53 11.01 -13.76
N GLU A 148 3.49 10.89 -15.08
CA GLU A 148 4.27 11.74 -15.98
C GLU A 148 3.87 13.22 -15.85
N GLU A 149 2.57 13.52 -15.78
CA GLU A 149 2.09 14.90 -15.56
C GLU A 149 2.52 15.44 -14.21
N SER A 150 2.48 14.60 -13.16
CA SER A 150 2.95 14.96 -11.82
C SER A 150 4.44 15.32 -11.83
N LEU A 151 5.28 14.45 -12.42
CA LEU A 151 6.73 14.70 -12.55
C LEU A 151 7.01 15.98 -13.33
N LYS A 152 6.32 16.22 -14.46
CA LYS A 152 6.46 17.46 -15.22
C LYS A 152 6.08 18.69 -14.43
N ARG A 153 5.03 18.60 -13.60
CA ARG A 153 4.50 19.72 -12.83
C ARG A 153 5.35 20.06 -11.60
N TYR A 154 5.82 19.05 -10.88
CA TYR A 154 6.42 19.23 -9.56
C TYR A 154 7.93 18.98 -9.53
N ALA A 155 8.43 18.05 -10.36
CA ALA A 155 9.85 17.73 -10.46
C ALA A 155 10.52 18.30 -11.73
N PHE A 156 9.73 18.93 -12.61
CA PHE A 156 10.18 19.53 -13.87
C PHE A 156 10.96 18.55 -14.77
N CYS A 157 10.54 17.28 -14.79
CA CYS A 157 11.12 16.22 -15.64
C CYS A 157 10.07 15.29 -16.26
N GLY A 158 10.43 14.65 -17.38
CA GLY A 158 9.68 13.53 -17.94
C GLY A 158 10.02 12.18 -17.27
N ILE A 159 9.39 11.12 -17.79
CA ILE A 159 9.57 9.74 -17.29
C ILE A 159 10.76 9.02 -17.93
N SER A 160 11.50 9.63 -18.86
CA SER A 160 12.62 8.94 -19.50
C SER A 160 13.77 8.78 -18.52
N LYS A 161 14.50 7.66 -18.59
CA LYS A 161 15.67 7.40 -17.74
C LYS A 161 16.67 8.56 -17.77
N SER A 162 16.94 9.11 -18.95
CA SER A 162 17.84 10.25 -19.14
C SER A 162 17.38 11.52 -18.39
N GLU A 163 16.07 11.79 -18.37
CA GLU A 163 15.54 12.96 -17.67
C GLU A 163 15.55 12.77 -16.15
N LEU A 164 15.22 11.57 -15.66
CA LEU A 164 15.29 11.22 -14.25
C LEU A 164 16.74 11.31 -13.73
N ASP A 165 17.69 10.70 -14.42
CA ASP A 165 19.10 10.73 -14.05
C ASP A 165 19.68 12.15 -14.06
N ARG A 166 19.21 13.01 -14.98
CA ARG A 166 19.56 14.44 -15.00
C ARG A 166 19.12 15.12 -13.71
N VAL A 167 17.85 14.97 -13.31
CA VAL A 167 17.31 15.57 -12.07
C VAL A 167 18.05 15.06 -10.84
N ILE A 168 18.28 13.75 -10.73
CA ILE A 168 19.02 13.17 -9.60
C ILE A 168 20.42 13.76 -9.47
N THR A 169 21.09 13.97 -10.61
CA THR A 169 22.44 14.53 -10.63
C THR A 169 22.44 16.03 -10.30
N GLU A 170 21.51 16.80 -10.87
CA GLU A 170 21.35 18.23 -10.60
C GLU A 170 21.02 18.52 -9.12
N HIS A 171 20.20 17.67 -8.51
CA HIS A 171 19.75 17.83 -7.12
C HIS A 171 20.51 16.97 -6.11
N THR A 172 21.52 16.22 -6.55
CA THR A 172 22.35 15.34 -5.68
C THR A 172 21.50 14.37 -4.84
N LEU A 173 20.52 13.73 -5.46
CA LEU A 173 19.57 12.84 -4.76
C LEU A 173 20.16 11.43 -4.48
N SER A 174 21.30 11.08 -5.08
CA SER A 174 21.96 9.77 -4.88
C SER A 174 23.46 9.84 -5.15
N GLU A 175 24.25 9.08 -4.38
CA GLU A 175 25.70 8.88 -4.59
C GLU A 175 26.02 7.81 -5.64
N ILE A 176 25.05 6.94 -5.99
CA ILE A 176 25.22 5.91 -7.02
C ILE A 176 25.28 6.57 -8.40
N PRO A 177 26.29 6.30 -9.26
CA PRO A 177 26.36 6.87 -10.60
C PRO A 177 25.19 6.45 -11.51
N ALA A 178 24.75 7.34 -12.40
CA ALA A 178 23.63 7.11 -13.32
C ALA A 178 23.74 5.80 -14.12
N GLU A 179 24.95 5.46 -14.59
CA GLU A 179 25.21 4.26 -15.39
C GLU A 179 25.01 2.95 -14.63
N LYS A 180 25.02 3.01 -13.29
CA LYS A 180 24.84 1.84 -12.42
C LYS A 180 23.43 1.74 -11.84
N ARG A 181 22.57 2.75 -12.04
CA ARG A 181 21.18 2.72 -11.56
C ARG A 181 20.29 1.98 -12.53
N ALA A 182 19.39 1.14 -12.03
CA ALA A 182 18.27 0.64 -12.82
C ALA A 182 17.29 1.79 -13.12
N TYR A 183 16.34 1.59 -14.05
CA TYR A 183 15.34 2.62 -14.33
C TYR A 183 14.50 2.90 -13.08
N GLU A 184 14.15 1.85 -12.35
CA GLU A 184 13.30 1.85 -11.18
C GLU A 184 13.96 2.62 -10.03
N ASP A 185 15.28 2.47 -9.85
CA ASP A 185 16.04 3.26 -8.88
C ASP A 185 15.96 4.76 -9.21
N SER A 186 16.15 5.12 -10.49
CA SER A 186 16.08 6.51 -10.92
C SER A 186 14.66 7.08 -10.82
N PHE A 187 13.63 6.26 -11.05
CA PHE A 187 12.24 6.66 -10.91
C PHE A 187 11.88 6.92 -9.44
N LEU A 188 12.24 6.01 -8.54
CA LEU A 188 11.94 6.12 -7.10
C LEU A 188 12.62 7.31 -6.42
N LEU A 189 13.83 7.69 -6.88
CA LEU A 189 14.53 8.86 -6.34
C LEU A 189 13.91 10.19 -6.78
N CYS A 190 13.13 10.21 -7.86
CA CYS A 190 12.46 11.40 -8.37
C CYS A 190 10.97 11.49 -8.00
N SER A 191 10.40 10.44 -7.41
CA SER A 191 8.98 10.32 -7.05
C SER A 191 8.68 10.69 -5.60
#